data_AF-A0A166D2G8-F1
#
_entry.id   AF-A0A166D2G8-F1
#
_cell.length_a   1.000
_cell.length_b   1.000
_cell.length_c   1.000
_cell.angle_alpha   90.00
_cell.angle_beta   90.00
_cell.angle_gamma   90.00
#
_symmetry.space_group_name_H-M   'P 1'
#
loop_
_entity.id
_entity.type
_entity.pdbx_description
1 polymer ?
#
loop_
_entity_poly.entity_id
_entity_poly.type
_entity_poly.pdbx_seq_one_letter_code
_entity_poly.pdbx_strand_id
1 'polypeptide(L)'
;MFQQAFIRLTSIPIARITVPMERDMGPAVFSALARLMHAVDTHHRIVAIEPPPLGAHPDSCRDAAVCTEDWQTAWWSGMGRFLLDGRNPQNWDGAMARFEDFECGRMGTACKERGMEVMRSRVAFEYSDKLIVDTAEQLAASLII
;
A
#
# COMPACT_ATOMS: atom_id res chain seq x y z
N MET A 1 11.41 -6.07 20.69
CA MET A 1 10.35 -7.10 20.77
C MET A 1 8.96 -6.49 20.57
N PHE A 2 8.59 -5.44 21.30
CA PHE A 2 7.27 -4.79 21.20
C PHE A 2 6.97 -4.13 19.84
N GLN A 3 7.94 -3.45 19.21
CA GLN A 3 7.74 -2.81 17.89
C GLN A 3 7.22 -3.80 16.83
N GLN A 4 7.83 -4.98 16.74
CA GLN A 4 7.40 -6.02 15.80
C GLN A 4 6.00 -6.58 16.12
N ALA A 5 5.61 -6.61 17.39
CA ALA A 5 4.24 -6.98 17.77
C ALA A 5 3.23 -5.92 17.31
N PHE A 6 3.55 -4.63 17.46
CA PHE A 6 2.70 -3.54 16.96
C PHE A 6 2.57 -3.53 15.44
N ILE A 7 3.67 -3.77 14.72
CA ILE A 7 3.61 -3.91 13.25
C ILE A 7 2.68 -5.06 12.86
N ARG A 8 2.71 -6.19 13.57
CA ARG A 8 1.78 -7.30 13.28
C ARG A 8 0.32 -6.95 13.57
N LEU A 9 0.04 -6.09 14.54
CA LEU A 9 -1.32 -5.64 14.83
C LEU A 9 -1.93 -4.85 13.66
N THR A 10 -1.13 -4.13 12.88
CA THR A 10 -1.64 -3.38 11.71
C THR A 10 -2.13 -4.29 10.59
N SER A 11 -1.74 -5.57 10.60
CA SER A 11 -2.21 -6.59 9.66
C SER A 11 -3.58 -7.17 10.03
N ILE A 12 -4.12 -6.86 11.22
CA ILE A 12 -5.44 -7.31 11.66
C ILE A 12 -6.46 -6.23 11.27
N PRO A 13 -7.46 -6.53 10.42
CA PRO A 13 -8.54 -5.59 10.13
C PRO A 13 -9.22 -5.13 11.42
N ILE A 14 -9.48 -3.82 11.57
CA ILE A 14 -10.06 -3.26 12.80
C ILE A 14 -11.42 -3.88 13.10
N ALA A 15 -12.18 -4.22 12.06
CA ALA A 15 -13.45 -4.93 12.16
C ALA A 15 -13.35 -6.35 12.75
N ARG A 16 -12.13 -6.92 12.83
CA ARG A 16 -11.84 -8.21 13.47
C ARG A 16 -11.30 -8.06 14.90
N ILE A 17 -11.06 -6.85 15.37
CA ILE A 17 -10.68 -6.60 16.76
C ILE A 17 -11.95 -6.68 17.61
N THR A 18 -11.97 -7.64 18.55
CA THR A 18 -13.10 -7.83 19.45
C THR A 18 -12.99 -6.94 20.69
N VAL A 19 -14.12 -6.69 21.38
CA VAL A 19 -14.13 -5.91 22.64
C VAL A 19 -13.15 -6.46 23.69
N PRO A 20 -13.03 -7.79 23.92
CA PRO A 20 -11.99 -8.33 24.78
C PRO A 20 -10.57 -7.95 24.35
N MET A 21 -10.26 -8.05 23.05
CA MET A 21 -8.94 -7.67 22.53
C MET A 21 -8.66 -6.19 22.70
N GLU A 22 -9.65 -5.33 22.42
CA GLU A 22 -9.56 -3.89 22.65
C GLU A 22 -9.26 -3.58 24.11
N ARG A 23 -9.96 -4.23 25.04
CA ARG A 23 -9.73 -4.08 26.47
C ARG A 23 -8.32 -4.51 26.87
N ASP A 24 -7.83 -5.63 26.32
CA ASP A 24 -6.50 -6.15 26.62
C ASP A 24 -5.38 -5.25 26.05
N MET A 25 -5.61 -4.60 24.90
CA MET A 25 -4.72 -3.58 24.34
C MET A 25 -4.69 -2.31 25.21
N GLY A 26 -5.84 -1.96 25.80
CA GLY A 26 -6.04 -0.70 26.49
C GLY A 26 -6.34 0.46 25.53
N PRO A 27 -6.96 1.53 26.05
CA PRO A 27 -7.56 2.60 25.23
C PRO A 27 -6.53 3.37 24.40
N ALA A 28 -5.31 3.57 24.92
CA ALA A 28 -4.26 4.30 24.23
C ALA A 28 -3.76 3.54 22.99
N VAL A 29 -3.44 2.25 23.14
CA VAL A 29 -2.97 1.39 22.06
C VAL A 29 -4.05 1.22 21.00
N PHE A 30 -5.30 0.96 21.42
CA PHE A 30 -6.42 0.82 20.48
C PHE A 30 -6.68 2.11 19.71
N SER A 31 -6.67 3.27 20.37
CA SER A 31 -6.87 4.56 19.70
C SER A 31 -5.78 4.87 18.68
N ALA A 32 -4.52 4.58 19.01
CA ALA A 32 -3.39 4.76 18.10
C ALA A 32 -3.51 3.82 16.88
N LEU A 33 -3.83 2.54 17.12
CA LEU A 33 -4.05 1.56 16.07
C LEU A 33 -5.20 2.00 15.14
N ALA A 34 -6.33 2.43 15.69
CA ALA A 34 -7.49 2.87 14.91
C ALA A 34 -7.16 4.07 14.00
N ARG A 35 -6.42 5.06 14.54
CA ARG A 35 -5.97 6.23 13.77
C ARG A 35 -4.99 5.85 12.67
N LEU A 36 -4.02 4.99 12.99
CA LEU A 36 -3.05 4.47 12.03
C LEU A 36 -3.75 3.73 10.88
N MET A 37 -4.65 2.81 11.20
CA MET A 37 -5.37 2.04 10.18
C MET A 37 -6.23 2.93 9.28
N HIS A 38 -6.87 3.96 9.84
CA HIS A 38 -7.61 4.94 9.03
C HIS A 38 -6.69 5.75 8.11
N ALA A 39 -5.52 6.17 8.60
CA ALA A 39 -4.55 6.89 7.79
C ALA A 39 -3.96 6.02 6.68
N VAL A 40 -3.68 4.74 6.95
CA VAL A 40 -3.23 3.76 5.95
C VAL A 40 -4.32 3.50 4.91
N ASP A 41 -5.58 3.31 5.31
CA ASP A 41 -6.70 3.16 4.37
C ASP A 41 -6.86 4.40 3.48
N THR A 42 -6.73 5.60 4.07
CA THR A 42 -6.77 6.86 3.32
C THR A 42 -5.63 6.93 2.30
N HIS A 43 -4.41 6.58 2.71
CA HIS A 43 -3.25 6.54 1.80
C HIS A 43 -3.46 5.54 0.67
N HIS A 44 -3.94 4.33 0.95
CA HIS A 44 -4.25 3.33 -0.07
C HIS A 44 -5.29 3.84 -1.08
N ARG A 45 -6.30 4.60 -0.64
CA ARG A 45 -7.28 5.21 -1.55
C ARG A 45 -6.65 6.24 -2.48
N ILE A 46 -5.73 7.06 -1.99
CA ILE A 46 -4.98 8.02 -2.80
C ILE A 46 -4.14 7.27 -3.83
N VAL A 47 -3.35 6.30 -3.38
CA VAL A 47 -2.50 5.49 -4.25
C VAL A 47 -3.32 4.70 -5.27
N ALA A 48 -4.52 4.25 -4.91
CA ALA A 48 -5.41 3.55 -5.84
C ALA A 48 -5.85 4.42 -7.03
N ILE A 49 -6.01 5.72 -6.83
CA ILE A 49 -6.44 6.66 -7.88
C ILE A 49 -5.25 7.33 -8.59
N GLU A 50 -4.11 7.46 -7.92
CA GLU A 50 -2.93 8.16 -8.41
C GLU A 50 -1.79 7.17 -8.70
N PRO A 51 -1.60 6.75 -9.97
CA PRO A 51 -0.48 5.91 -10.34
C PRO A 51 0.85 6.60 -10.08
N PRO A 52 1.88 5.87 -9.61
CA PRO A 52 3.22 6.41 -9.59
C PRO A 52 3.66 6.74 -11.03
N PRO A 53 4.37 7.86 -11.23
CA PRO A 53 4.83 8.24 -12.55
C PRO A 53 5.87 7.25 -13.08
N LEU A 54 5.79 6.90 -14.37
CA LEU A 54 6.79 6.05 -15.04
C LEU A 54 8.19 6.68 -15.06
N GLY A 55 8.28 8.00 -14.93
CA GLY A 55 9.50 8.76 -15.10
C GLY A 55 9.92 8.84 -16.58
N ALA A 56 11.22 8.81 -16.84
CA ALA A 56 11.75 8.80 -18.19
C ALA A 56 11.42 7.46 -18.89
N HIS A 57 10.87 7.54 -20.10
CA HIS A 57 10.63 6.37 -20.93
C HIS A 57 11.96 5.84 -21.51
N PRO A 58 12.15 4.52 -21.64
CA PRO A 58 13.33 3.94 -22.30
C PRO A 58 13.45 4.40 -23.76
N ASP A 59 14.67 4.46 -24.29
CA ASP A 59 14.93 4.85 -25.69
C ASP A 59 14.21 3.97 -26.73
N SER A 60 13.89 2.73 -26.36
CA SER A 60 13.13 1.78 -27.18
C SER A 60 11.62 2.06 -27.21
N CYS A 61 11.13 3.03 -26.43
CA CYS A 61 9.73 3.42 -26.41
C CYS A 61 9.34 4.06 -27.75
N ARG A 62 8.30 3.53 -28.39
CA ARG A 62 7.80 4.05 -29.67
C ARG A 62 6.80 5.18 -29.49
N ASP A 63 6.04 5.16 -28.39
CA ASP A 63 4.99 6.12 -28.10
C ASP A 63 4.84 6.28 -26.57
N ALA A 64 5.46 7.33 -26.05
CA ALA A 64 5.45 7.64 -24.63
C ALA A 64 4.06 8.05 -24.12
N ALA A 65 3.24 8.68 -24.98
CA ALA A 65 1.89 9.12 -24.61
C ALA A 65 0.99 7.91 -24.40
N VAL A 66 0.99 6.97 -25.37
CA VAL A 66 0.23 5.72 -25.26
C VAL A 66 0.68 4.89 -24.05
N CYS A 67 1.99 4.76 -23.83
CA CYS A 67 2.50 4.02 -22.67
C CYS A 67 2.07 4.64 -21.33
N THR A 68 1.99 5.97 -21.26
CA THR A 68 1.54 6.68 -20.05
C THR A 68 0.04 6.51 -19.82
N GLU A 69 -0.77 6.64 -20.87
CA GLU A 69 -2.22 6.41 -20.80
C GLU A 69 -2.57 4.97 -20.41
N ASP A 70 -1.91 4.00 -21.05
CA ASP A 70 -2.14 2.58 -20.77
C ASP A 70 -1.66 2.21 -19.35
N TRP A 71 -0.59 2.84 -18.85
CA TRP A 71 -0.17 2.68 -17.45
C TRP A 71 -1.21 3.20 -16.46
N GLN A 72 -1.77 4.39 -16.69
CA GLN A 72 -2.82 4.94 -15.85
C GLN A 72 -4.07 4.04 -15.86
N THR A 73 -4.45 3.56 -17.04
CA THR A 73 -5.59 2.66 -17.20
C THR A 73 -5.36 1.32 -16.51
N ALA A 74 -4.18 0.73 -16.69
CA ALA A 74 -3.79 -0.52 -16.05
C ALA A 74 -3.76 -0.38 -14.54
N TRP A 75 -3.18 0.71 -14.03
CA TRP A 75 -3.13 1.01 -12.61
C TRP A 75 -4.52 1.04 -11.99
N TRP A 76 -5.43 1.86 -12.54
CA TRP A 76 -6.79 1.95 -12.01
C TRP A 76 -7.53 0.60 -12.10
N SER A 77 -7.41 -0.09 -13.23
CA SER A 77 -8.13 -1.33 -13.51
C SER A 77 -7.58 -2.55 -12.75
N GLY A 78 -6.30 -2.51 -12.39
CA GLY A 78 -5.60 -3.53 -11.63
C GLY A 78 -5.37 -3.09 -10.19
N MET A 79 -4.28 -2.36 -9.95
CA MET A 79 -3.82 -1.96 -8.62
C MET A 79 -4.90 -1.22 -7.82
N GLY A 80 -5.54 -0.22 -8.43
CA GLY A 80 -6.59 0.56 -7.78
C GLY A 80 -7.75 -0.32 -7.32
N ARG A 81 -8.20 -1.27 -8.16
CA ARG A 81 -9.23 -2.25 -7.75
C ARG A 81 -8.74 -3.20 -6.67
N PHE A 82 -7.49 -3.66 -6.71
CA PHE A 82 -6.94 -4.57 -5.70
C PHE A 82 -6.85 -3.90 -4.32
N LEU A 83 -6.45 -2.63 -4.28
CA LEU A 83 -6.38 -1.85 -3.04
C LEU A 83 -7.76 -1.48 -2.48
N LEU A 84 -8.76 -1.27 -3.36
CA LEU A 84 -10.11 -0.86 -2.98
C LEU A 84 -11.10 -2.03 -2.81
N ASP A 85 -10.67 -3.28 -3.02
CA ASP A 85 -11.55 -4.44 -2.86
C ASP A 85 -11.87 -4.71 -1.39
N GLY A 86 -12.98 -4.12 -0.92
CA GLY A 86 -13.47 -4.31 0.45
C GLY A 86 -13.93 -5.74 0.76
N ARG A 87 -14.11 -6.62 -0.24
CA ARG A 87 -14.45 -8.04 -0.02
C ARG A 87 -13.21 -8.87 0.22
N ASN A 88 -12.08 -8.48 -0.36
CA ASN A 88 -10.81 -9.16 -0.25
C ASN A 88 -9.67 -8.15 -0.04
N PRO A 89 -9.63 -7.47 1.12
CA PRO A 89 -8.66 -6.42 1.38
C PRO A 89 -7.25 -6.98 1.24
N GLN A 90 -6.54 -6.50 0.22
CA GLN A 90 -5.15 -6.87 -0.01
C GLN A 90 -4.24 -5.95 0.81
N ASN A 91 -3.22 -6.53 1.43
CA ASN A 91 -2.04 -5.74 1.76
C ASN A 91 -1.23 -5.50 0.48
N TRP A 92 -0.24 -4.63 0.58
CA TRP A 92 0.60 -4.25 -0.56
C TRP A 92 1.21 -5.47 -1.28
N ASP A 93 1.85 -6.38 -0.55
CA ASP A 93 2.53 -7.51 -1.17
C ASP A 93 1.55 -8.41 -1.95
N GLY A 94 0.32 -8.58 -1.43
CA GLY A 94 -0.75 -9.29 -2.12
C GLY A 94 -1.25 -8.57 -3.37
N ALA A 95 -1.40 -7.24 -3.31
CA ALA A 95 -1.83 -6.44 -4.46
C ALA A 95 -0.74 -6.41 -5.56
N MET A 96 0.53 -6.29 -5.17
CA MET A 96 1.70 -6.30 -6.05
C MET A 96 1.82 -7.64 -6.78
N ALA A 97 1.76 -8.77 -6.06
CA ALA A 97 1.84 -10.10 -6.66
C ALA A 97 0.74 -10.32 -7.72
N ARG A 98 -0.45 -9.77 -7.52
CA ARG A 98 -1.54 -9.84 -8.50
C ARG A 98 -1.35 -8.90 -9.69
N PHE A 99 -0.66 -7.79 -9.49
CA PHE A 99 -0.44 -6.80 -10.53
C PHE A 99 0.74 -7.15 -11.45
N GLU A 100 1.73 -7.92 -10.98
CA GLU A 100 2.85 -8.39 -11.80
C GLU A 100 2.38 -9.10 -13.09
N ASP A 101 1.33 -9.91 -12.97
CA ASP A 101 0.72 -10.62 -14.09
C ASP A 101 -0.34 -9.80 -14.86
N PHE A 102 -0.59 -8.54 -14.47
CA PHE A 102 -1.64 -7.73 -15.08
C PHE A 102 -1.25 -7.20 -16.47
N GLU A 103 -2.20 -7.22 -17.40
CA GLU A 103 -2.00 -6.71 -18.77
C GLU A 103 -2.04 -5.18 -18.80
N CYS A 104 -1.00 -4.56 -19.34
CA CYS A 104 -0.87 -3.10 -19.45
C CYS A 104 -1.23 -2.60 -20.86
N GLY A 105 -2.28 -3.17 -21.47
CA GLY A 105 -2.76 -2.75 -22.78
C GLY A 105 -1.70 -2.85 -23.88
N ARG A 106 -1.48 -1.74 -24.60
CA ARG A 106 -0.52 -1.60 -25.71
C ARG A 106 0.85 -1.11 -25.24
N MET A 107 1.04 -0.93 -23.93
CA MET A 107 2.30 -0.48 -23.36
C MET A 107 3.46 -1.38 -23.78
N GLY A 108 4.54 -0.78 -24.29
CA GLY A 108 5.73 -1.52 -24.67
C GLY A 108 6.36 -2.24 -23.46
N THR A 109 6.95 -3.41 -23.69
CA THR A 109 7.54 -4.24 -22.62
C THR A 109 8.58 -3.49 -21.78
N ALA A 110 9.41 -2.67 -22.40
CA ALA A 110 10.41 -1.85 -21.70
C ALA A 110 9.77 -0.80 -20.77
N CYS A 111 8.70 -0.15 -21.21
CA CYS A 111 7.96 0.80 -20.37
C CYS A 111 7.22 0.07 -19.24
N LYS A 112 6.66 -1.13 -19.52
CA LYS A 112 6.03 -1.96 -18.49
C LYS A 112 7.06 -2.30 -17.40
N GLU A 113 8.23 -2.83 -17.79
CA GLU A 113 9.28 -3.16 -16.82
C GLU A 113 9.71 -1.94 -16.02
N ARG A 114 9.80 -0.76 -16.66
CA ARG A 114 10.05 0.50 -15.94
C ARG A 114 8.98 0.81 -14.90
N GLY A 115 7.70 0.65 -15.22
CA GLY A 115 6.61 0.78 -14.26
C GLY A 115 6.73 -0.23 -13.12
N MET A 116 7.09 -1.48 -13.42
CA MET A 116 7.34 -2.50 -12.41
C MET A 116 8.51 -2.17 -11.49
N GLU A 117 9.61 -1.61 -12.01
CA GLU A 117 10.74 -1.13 -11.20
C GLU A 117 10.30 -0.05 -10.21
N VAL A 118 9.52 0.93 -10.67
CA VAL A 118 8.97 2.01 -9.82
C VAL A 118 8.08 1.42 -8.72
N MET A 119 7.28 0.40 -9.03
CA MET A 119 6.49 -0.27 -8.02
C MET A 119 7.33 -1.06 -7.03
N ARG A 120 8.34 -1.81 -7.49
CA ARG A 120 9.24 -2.59 -6.62
C ARG A 120 10.05 -1.69 -5.68
N SER A 121 10.28 -0.43 -6.05
CA SER A 121 10.91 0.57 -5.17
C SER A 121 9.99 1.04 -4.03
N ARG A 122 8.70 0.63 -4.02
CA ARG A 122 7.68 0.99 -3.03
C ARG A 122 7.44 2.49 -2.85
N VAL A 123 7.84 3.32 -3.82
CA VAL A 123 7.76 4.80 -3.68
C VAL A 123 6.33 5.30 -3.42
N ALA A 124 5.32 4.66 -4.02
CA ALA A 124 3.93 5.02 -3.80
C ALA A 124 3.43 4.70 -2.37
N PHE A 125 4.17 3.88 -1.61
CA PHE A 125 3.75 3.36 -0.29
C PHE A 125 4.68 3.75 0.85
N GLU A 126 5.76 4.50 0.54
CA GLU A 126 6.75 4.94 1.52
C GLU A 126 6.10 5.70 2.69
N TYR A 127 5.07 6.50 2.41
CA TYR A 127 4.33 7.23 3.45
C TYR A 127 3.63 6.29 4.44
N SER A 128 2.88 5.29 3.98
CA SER A 128 2.21 4.33 4.86
C SER A 128 3.20 3.44 5.60
N ASP A 129 4.28 3.01 4.93
CA ASP A 129 5.32 2.18 5.55
C ASP A 129 5.98 2.94 6.71
N LYS A 130 6.35 4.21 6.49
CA LYS A 130 6.90 5.08 7.52
C LYS A 130 5.91 5.30 8.67
N LEU A 131 4.65 5.59 8.36
CA LEU A 131 3.63 5.84 9.38
C LEU A 131 3.42 4.62 10.30
N ILE A 132 3.46 3.41 9.74
CA ILE A 132 3.38 2.15 10.50
C ILE A 132 4.58 2.01 11.44
N VAL A 133 5.79 2.21 10.92
CA VAL A 133 7.02 2.10 11.72
C VAL A 133 7.04 3.13 12.85
N ASP A 134 6.81 4.40 12.54
CA ASP A 134 6.83 5.51 13.50
C ASP A 134 5.80 5.29 14.63
N THR A 135 4.59 4.84 14.29
CA THR A 135 3.54 4.55 15.28
C THR A 135 3.92 3.34 16.15
N ALA A 136 4.47 2.29 15.56
CA ALA A 136 4.91 1.11 16.29
C ALA A 136 6.05 1.43 17.28
N GLU A 137 6.96 2.33 16.90
CA GLU A 137 8.03 2.81 17.77
C GLU A 137 7.49 3.65 18.94
N GLN A 138 6.57 4.57 18.68
CA GLN A 138 5.93 5.37 19.73
C GLN A 138 5.19 4.50 20.74
N LEU A 139 4.42 3.51 20.27
CA LEU A 139 3.70 2.57 21.14
C LEU A 139 4.66 1.69 21.94
N ALA A 140 5.74 1.20 21.32
CA ALA A 140 6.76 0.44 22.02
C ALA A 140 7.43 1.27 23.12
N ALA A 141 7.77 2.53 22.85
CA ALA A 141 8.36 3.43 23.84
C ALA A 141 7.44 3.67 25.04
N SER A 142 6.12 3.76 24.83
CA SER A 142 5.14 3.95 25.92
C SER A 142 5.00 2.74 26.86
N LEU A 143 5.53 1.56 26.49
CA LEU A 143 5.48 0.33 27.30
C LEU A 143 6.77 0.06 28.08
N ILE A 144 7.85 0.82 27.85
CA ILE A 144 9.14 0.67 28.56
C ILE A 144 9.20 1.68 29.73
N ILE A 145 8.05 2.00 30.33
CA ILE A 145 7.95 2.86 31.52
C ILE A 145 8.06 1.98 32.77
#